data_AF-A0A8T0FE36-F1
#
_entry.id   AF-A0A8T0FE36-F1
#
_cell.length_a   1.000
_cell.length_b   1.000
_cell.length_c   1.000
_cell.angle_alpha   90.00
_cell.angle_beta   90.00
_cell.angle_gamma   90.00
#
_symmetry.space_group_name_H-M   'P 1'
#
loop_
_entity.id
_entity.type
_entity.pdbx_description
1 polymer ?
#
loop_
_entity_poly.entity_id
_entity_poly.type
_entity_poly.pdbx_seq_one_letter_code
_entity_poly.pdbx_strand_id
1 'polypeptide(L)'
;MGMDTHTDHRVFALELIHCVMKRYCLPFSSIELHTMNWKNINRRFTPKIREAVRTLVPRFTNFNHNTFKESGDTDERRFQNLVNMLFILLFPDGYNEKDFLTFCIHVAKMASRAFLHGFRKAPDFAVNAIVDSMDYFYSNLDLNEDSWEEMERIAEEIVSCPEM
;
A
#
# COMPACT_ATOMS: atom_id res chain seq x y z
N MET A 1 -2.13 -27.02 -5.05
CA MET A 1 -1.21 -26.40 -4.09
C MET A 1 -1.68 -24.97 -3.92
N GLY A 2 -2.47 -24.69 -2.88
CA GLY A 2 -2.84 -23.31 -2.55
C GLY A 2 -1.62 -22.62 -1.97
N MET A 3 -1.31 -21.43 -2.46
CA MET A 3 -0.34 -20.56 -1.78
C MET A 3 -0.93 -20.13 -0.44
N ASP A 4 -0.05 -19.93 0.52
CA ASP A 4 -0.39 -19.36 1.82
C ASP A 4 -0.90 -17.92 1.61
N THR A 5 -2.10 -17.62 2.09
CA THR A 5 -2.77 -16.31 1.94
C THR A 5 -1.87 -15.16 2.39
N HIS A 6 -1.11 -15.35 3.47
CA HIS A 6 -0.16 -14.36 3.96
C HIS A 6 0.97 -14.08 2.95
N THR A 7 1.41 -15.11 2.24
CA THR A 7 2.41 -14.96 1.15
C THR A 7 1.83 -14.11 0.02
N ASP A 8 0.58 -14.34 -0.39
CA ASP A 8 -0.06 -13.54 -1.44
C ASP A 8 -0.23 -12.06 -1.02
N HIS A 9 -0.62 -11.81 0.24
CA HIS A 9 -0.71 -10.47 0.81
C HIS A 9 0.65 -9.75 0.80
N ARG A 10 1.70 -10.45 1.19
CA ARG A 10 3.07 -9.92 1.20
C ARG A 10 3.57 -9.58 -0.20
N VAL A 11 3.30 -10.43 -1.19
CA VAL A 11 3.71 -10.14 -2.58
C VAL A 11 2.93 -8.94 -3.14
N PHE A 12 1.63 -8.82 -2.86
CA PHE A 12 0.84 -7.64 -3.23
C PHE A 12 1.45 -6.36 -2.65
N ALA A 13 1.73 -6.34 -1.34
CA ALA A 13 2.31 -5.17 -0.68
C ALA A 13 3.68 -4.79 -1.25
N LEU A 14 4.55 -5.77 -1.52
CA LEU A 14 5.87 -5.55 -2.11
C LEU A 14 5.79 -4.97 -3.52
N GLU A 15 4.91 -5.50 -4.38
CA GLU A 15 4.76 -4.99 -5.75
C GLU A 15 4.17 -3.57 -5.77
N LEU A 16 3.22 -3.28 -4.89
CA LEU A 16 2.68 -1.94 -4.70
C LEU A 16 3.76 -0.95 -4.28
N ILE A 17 4.52 -1.26 -3.23
CA ILE A 17 5.58 -0.39 -2.72
C ILE A 17 6.63 -0.17 -3.80
N HIS A 18 7.08 -1.23 -4.48
CA HIS A 18 8.03 -1.11 -5.58
C HIS A 18 7.48 -0.25 -6.74
N CYS A 19 6.19 -0.38 -7.07
CA CYS A 19 5.55 0.47 -8.08
C CYS A 19 5.62 1.95 -7.72
N VAL A 20 5.32 2.31 -6.47
CA VAL A 20 5.38 3.70 -5.99
C VAL A 20 6.81 4.21 -5.91
N MET A 21 7.75 3.43 -5.36
CA MET A 21 9.16 3.82 -5.26
C MET A 21 9.78 4.05 -6.64
N LYS A 22 9.48 3.16 -7.61
CA LYS A 22 9.94 3.28 -8.99
C LYS A 22 9.41 4.56 -9.66
N ARG A 23 8.15 4.94 -9.40
CA ARG A 23 7.57 6.18 -9.92
C ARG A 23 8.38 7.42 -9.50
N TYR A 24 8.92 7.42 -8.29
CA TYR A 24 9.70 8.52 -7.73
C TYR A 24 11.22 8.34 -7.89
N CYS A 25 11.67 7.37 -8.71
CA CYS A 25 13.08 7.05 -8.90
C CYS A 25 13.84 6.76 -7.59
N LEU A 26 13.17 6.16 -6.60
CA LEU A 26 13.76 5.85 -5.31
C LEU A 26 14.42 4.46 -5.34
N PRO A 27 15.67 4.33 -4.83
CA PRO A 27 16.41 3.08 -4.85
C PRO A 27 15.93 2.13 -3.75
N PHE A 28 14.71 1.61 -3.90
CA PHE A 28 14.19 0.55 -3.06
C PHE A 28 14.39 -0.80 -3.73
N SER A 29 15.14 -1.67 -3.06
CA SER A 29 15.25 -3.09 -3.39
C SER A 29 15.14 -3.90 -2.09
N SER A 30 14.06 -4.65 -1.93
CA SER A 30 13.99 -5.73 -0.95
C SER A 30 14.67 -6.98 -1.54
N ILE A 31 15.34 -7.79 -0.71
CA ILE A 31 15.91 -9.08 -1.13
C ILE A 31 14.80 -10.03 -1.59
N GLU A 32 13.61 -9.90 -1.00
CA GLU A 32 12.42 -10.65 -1.39
C GLU A 32 12.07 -10.33 -2.85
N LEU A 33 12.19 -9.04 -3.27
CA LEU A 33 12.51 -8.55 -4.64
C LEU A 33 12.84 -9.59 -5.70
N HIS A 34 13.91 -10.30 -5.37
CA HIS A 34 14.80 -10.96 -6.30
C HIS A 34 14.84 -12.47 -6.07
N THR A 35 14.38 -12.93 -4.91
CA THR A 35 14.50 -14.31 -4.46
C THR A 35 13.25 -15.13 -4.72
N MET A 36 12.09 -14.49 -4.75
CA MET A 36 10.83 -15.14 -5.07
C MET A 36 10.45 -14.87 -6.54
N ASN A 37 9.99 -15.91 -7.25
CA ASN A 37 9.64 -15.83 -8.67
C ASN A 37 8.25 -15.18 -8.88
N TRP A 38 8.09 -13.95 -8.42
CA TRP A 38 6.78 -13.28 -8.28
C TRP A 38 6.00 -13.08 -9.56
N LYS A 39 6.72 -12.97 -10.69
CA LYS A 39 6.12 -12.75 -12.02
C LYS A 39 5.11 -13.84 -12.40
N ASN A 40 5.19 -15.01 -11.79
CA ASN A 40 4.28 -16.14 -12.03
C ASN A 40 3.33 -16.42 -10.86
N ILE A 41 3.37 -15.61 -9.79
CA ILE A 41 2.77 -15.94 -8.49
C ILE A 41 1.65 -14.96 -8.12
N ASN A 42 1.86 -13.65 -8.24
CA ASN A 42 0.85 -12.70 -7.79
C ASN A 42 -0.21 -12.41 -8.85
N ARG A 43 -1.43 -12.84 -8.59
CA ARG A 43 -2.60 -12.53 -9.42
C ARG A 43 -3.33 -11.26 -8.98
N ARG A 44 -3.02 -10.72 -7.80
CA ARG A 44 -3.78 -9.64 -7.17
C ARG A 44 -3.32 -8.25 -7.55
N PHE A 45 -2.01 -8.02 -7.72
CA PHE A 45 -1.51 -6.71 -8.17
C PHE A 45 -1.58 -6.59 -9.70
N THR A 46 -2.80 -6.59 -10.23
CA THR A 46 -3.08 -6.63 -11.67
C THR A 46 -2.57 -5.38 -12.41
N PRO A 47 -2.44 -5.43 -13.75
CA PRO A 47 -2.12 -4.25 -14.54
C PRO A 47 -3.06 -3.06 -14.30
N LYS A 48 -4.36 -3.32 -14.07
CA LYS A 48 -5.35 -2.28 -13.78
C LYS A 48 -5.08 -1.61 -12.43
N ILE A 49 -4.87 -2.40 -11.38
CA ILE A 49 -4.50 -1.87 -10.04
C ILE A 49 -3.20 -1.07 -10.13
N ARG A 50 -2.19 -1.58 -10.84
CA ARG A 50 -0.92 -0.88 -11.04
C ARG A 50 -1.12 0.49 -11.69
N GLU A 51 -2.01 0.60 -12.67
CA GLU A 51 -2.27 1.86 -13.35
C GLU A 51 -3.10 2.81 -12.48
N ALA A 52 -4.09 2.31 -11.75
CA ALA A 52 -4.83 3.08 -10.75
C ALA A 52 -3.89 3.68 -9.69
N VAL A 53 -2.93 2.90 -9.17
CA VAL A 53 -1.87 3.39 -8.26
C VAL A 53 -1.11 4.54 -8.90
N ARG A 54 -0.66 4.41 -10.15
CA ARG A 54 0.09 5.47 -10.84
C ARG A 54 -0.73 6.75 -11.03
N THR A 55 -2.04 6.61 -11.22
CA THR A 55 -2.98 7.73 -11.40
C THR A 55 -3.31 8.43 -10.10
N LEU A 56 -3.49 7.69 -8.99
CA LEU A 56 -3.90 8.24 -7.70
C LEU A 56 -2.74 8.75 -6.85
N VAL A 57 -1.59 8.07 -6.87
CA VAL A 57 -0.41 8.44 -6.07
C VAL A 57 -0.07 9.95 -6.16
N PRO A 58 -0.07 10.59 -7.33
CA PRO A 58 0.21 12.03 -7.44
C PRO A 58 -0.83 12.93 -6.77
N ARG A 59 -2.09 12.49 -6.71
CA ARG A 59 -3.23 13.30 -6.26
C ARG A 59 -3.30 13.44 -4.75
N PHE A 60 -2.88 12.41 -4.03
CA PHE A 60 -2.90 12.46 -2.57
C PHE A 60 -2.05 13.64 -2.09
N THR A 61 -2.49 14.31 -1.03
CA THR A 61 -1.74 15.46 -0.52
C THR A 61 -0.34 15.03 -0.10
N ASN A 62 0.64 15.87 -0.37
CA ASN A 62 1.99 15.62 0.10
C ASN A 62 2.00 15.81 1.63
N PHE A 63 2.34 14.76 2.37
CA PHE A 63 2.72 14.91 3.77
C PHE A 63 3.86 15.91 3.85
N ASN A 64 3.63 17.02 4.54
CA ASN A 64 4.65 18.04 4.74
C ASN A 64 5.79 17.41 5.57
N HIS A 65 7.05 17.66 5.18
CA HIS A 65 8.18 17.16 5.95
C HIS A 65 8.20 17.70 7.40
N ASN A 66 7.53 18.82 7.67
CA ASN A 66 7.36 19.34 9.02
C ASN A 66 6.58 18.36 9.91
N THR A 67 5.65 17.58 9.33
CA THR A 67 4.94 16.49 10.02
C THR A 67 5.90 15.43 10.55
N PHE A 68 7.10 15.28 9.96
CA PHE A 68 8.13 14.37 10.44
C PHE A 68 9.15 15.01 11.40
N LYS A 69 9.30 16.33 11.45
CA LYS A 69 10.35 16.98 12.26
C LYS A 69 9.95 17.37 13.68
N GLU A 70 8.66 17.53 13.96
CA GLU A 70 8.23 18.29 15.15
C GLU A 70 7.96 17.46 16.42
N SER A 71 7.82 16.12 16.38
CA SER A 71 7.19 15.41 17.51
C SER A 71 8.11 14.81 18.59
N GLY A 72 9.44 14.98 18.55
CA GLY A 72 10.36 14.30 19.49
C GLY A 72 10.40 12.75 19.44
N ASP A 73 9.43 12.10 18.79
CA ASP A 73 9.37 10.65 18.56
C ASP A 73 10.45 10.13 17.60
N THR A 74 10.65 8.80 17.59
CA THR A 74 11.41 8.13 16.52
C THR A 74 10.63 8.17 15.20
N ASP A 75 11.33 8.20 14.07
CA ASP A 75 10.70 8.21 12.74
C ASP A 75 9.77 7.01 12.53
N GLU A 76 10.12 5.87 13.11
CA GLU A 76 9.31 4.65 13.16
C GLU A 76 7.97 4.87 13.86
N ARG A 77 7.98 5.37 15.10
CA ARG A 77 6.75 5.59 15.88
C ARG A 77 5.84 6.62 15.21
N ARG A 78 6.43 7.66 14.61
CA ARG A 78 5.67 8.65 13.81
C ARG A 78 5.01 8.01 12.60
N PHE A 79 5.75 7.19 11.85
CA PHE A 79 5.23 6.50 10.69
C PHE A 79 4.05 5.61 11.08
N GLN A 80 4.20 4.80 12.14
CA GLN A 80 3.13 3.95 12.64
C GLN A 80 1.90 4.76 13.08
N ASN A 81 2.09 5.86 13.80
CA ASN A 81 0.98 6.73 14.22
C ASN A 81 0.21 7.30 13.03
N LEU A 82 0.90 7.73 11.98
CA LEU A 82 0.26 8.23 10.77
C LEU A 82 -0.54 7.14 10.04
N VAL A 83 0.02 5.92 9.94
CA VAL A 83 -0.68 4.78 9.36
C VAL A 83 -1.93 4.42 10.18
N ASN A 84 -1.82 4.39 11.50
CA ASN A 84 -2.95 4.11 12.40
C ASN A 84 -4.05 5.18 12.28
N MET A 85 -3.68 6.46 12.22
CA MET A 85 -4.65 7.54 12.02
C MET A 85 -5.36 7.42 10.67
N LEU A 86 -4.62 7.07 9.62
CA LEU A 86 -5.19 6.84 8.29
C LEU A 86 -6.14 5.64 8.29
N PHE A 87 -5.79 4.56 8.97
CA PHE A 87 -6.65 3.38 9.12
C PHE A 87 -7.98 3.75 9.79
N ILE A 88 -7.92 4.46 10.92
CA ILE A 88 -9.13 4.92 11.64
C ILE A 88 -9.98 5.86 10.78
N LEU A 89 -9.34 6.74 9.99
CA LEU A 89 -10.03 7.69 9.12
C LEU A 89 -10.76 7.02 7.97
N LEU A 90 -10.17 5.98 7.37
CA LEU A 90 -10.71 5.30 6.19
C LEU A 90 -11.68 4.17 6.53
N PHE A 91 -11.59 3.59 7.72
CA PHE A 91 -12.44 2.47 8.13
C PHE A 91 -13.26 2.76 9.40
N PRO A 92 -13.94 3.92 9.54
CA PRO A 92 -14.77 4.20 10.72
C PRO A 92 -15.97 3.25 10.82
N ASP A 93 -16.49 2.80 9.67
CA ASP A 93 -17.69 1.97 9.55
C ASP A 93 -17.38 0.53 9.11
N GLY A 94 -16.10 0.16 9.06
CA GLY A 94 -15.64 -1.16 8.61
C GLY A 94 -14.93 -1.14 7.25
N TYR A 95 -14.73 -2.33 6.69
CA TYR A 95 -14.01 -2.54 5.44
C TYR A 95 -14.81 -2.08 4.22
N ASN A 96 -14.10 -1.50 3.26
CA ASN A 96 -14.59 -1.20 1.91
C ASN A 96 -13.41 -1.30 0.93
N GLU A 97 -13.61 -1.92 -0.22
CA GLU A 97 -12.57 -2.17 -1.23
C GLU A 97 -11.92 -0.87 -1.76
N LYS A 98 -12.72 0.18 -1.96
CA LYS A 98 -12.25 1.48 -2.44
C LYS A 98 -11.37 2.15 -1.40
N ASP A 99 -11.81 2.14 -0.14
CA ASP A 99 -11.06 2.74 0.97
C ASP A 99 -9.81 1.91 1.28
N PHE A 100 -9.87 0.58 1.10
CA PHE A 100 -8.73 -0.31 1.23
C PHE A 100 -7.66 -0.06 0.15
N LEU A 101 -8.06 0.05 -1.11
CA LEU A 101 -7.13 0.42 -2.18
C LEU A 101 -6.54 1.82 -1.92
N THR A 102 -7.35 2.77 -1.48
CA THR A 102 -6.93 4.12 -1.12
C THR A 102 -5.94 4.13 0.04
N PHE A 103 -6.18 3.33 1.08
CA PHE A 103 -5.31 3.13 2.23
C PHE A 103 -3.93 2.63 1.78
N CYS A 104 -3.92 1.54 1.01
CA CYS A 104 -2.69 0.93 0.51
C CYS A 104 -1.83 1.94 -0.28
N ILE A 105 -2.47 2.71 -1.18
CA ILE A 105 -1.76 3.71 -1.98
C ILE A 105 -1.21 4.85 -1.12
N HIS A 106 -1.98 5.32 -0.12
CA HIS A 106 -1.51 6.35 0.81
C HIS A 106 -0.33 5.88 1.64
N VAL A 107 -0.39 4.68 2.21
CA VAL A 107 0.71 4.10 3.00
C VAL A 107 1.97 3.99 2.14
N ALA A 108 1.84 3.54 0.89
CA ALA A 108 2.96 3.47 -0.04
C ALA A 108 3.53 4.87 -0.38
N LYS A 109 2.66 5.86 -0.58
CA LYS A 109 3.08 7.26 -0.78
C LYS A 109 3.80 7.81 0.45
N MET A 110 3.26 7.61 1.64
CA MET A 110 3.89 8.00 2.91
C MET A 110 5.29 7.41 3.03
N ALA A 111 5.44 6.12 2.73
CA ALA A 111 6.73 5.44 2.77
C ALA A 111 7.75 6.07 1.82
N SER A 112 7.35 6.37 0.58
CA SER A 112 8.24 7.03 -0.39
C SER A 112 8.72 8.40 0.09
N ARG A 113 7.85 9.16 0.76
CA ARG A 113 8.19 10.47 1.32
C ARG A 113 9.09 10.35 2.54
N ALA A 114 8.76 9.45 3.47
CA ALA A 114 9.58 9.21 4.66
C ALA A 114 10.99 8.72 4.28
N PHE A 115 11.07 7.85 3.27
CA PHE A 115 12.33 7.38 2.69
C PHE A 115 13.16 8.52 2.12
N LEU A 116 12.55 9.40 1.30
CA LEU A 116 13.18 10.61 0.76
C LEU A 116 13.74 11.53 1.85
N HIS A 117 13.13 11.52 3.04
CA HIS A 117 13.52 12.36 4.17
C HIS A 117 14.45 11.65 5.17
N GLY A 118 14.98 10.46 4.83
CA GLY A 118 16.03 9.80 5.59
C GLY A 118 15.59 8.55 6.36
N PHE A 119 14.28 8.28 6.48
CA PHE A 119 13.79 7.07 7.12
C PHE A 119 13.87 5.88 6.15
N ARG A 120 15.06 5.30 6.00
CA ARG A 120 15.35 4.25 5.00
C ARG A 120 14.52 2.98 5.15
N LYS A 121 14.01 2.67 6.35
CA LYS A 121 13.17 1.49 6.62
C LYS A 121 11.69 1.71 6.31
N ALA A 122 11.25 2.93 5.99
CA ALA A 122 9.84 3.24 5.74
C ALA A 122 9.13 2.29 4.75
N PRO A 123 9.77 1.83 3.65
CA PRO A 123 9.17 0.87 2.74
C PRO A 123 8.84 -0.47 3.40
N ASP A 124 9.74 -0.99 4.24
CA ASP A 124 9.53 -2.27 4.93
C ASP A 124 8.40 -2.15 5.96
N PHE A 125 8.34 -1.03 6.68
CA PHE A 125 7.22 -0.73 7.59
C PHE A 125 5.88 -0.65 6.86
N ALA A 126 5.86 -0.01 5.70
CA ALA A 126 4.66 0.06 4.88
C ALA A 126 4.22 -1.31 4.33
N VAL A 127 5.16 -2.15 3.91
CA VAL A 127 4.85 -3.53 3.51
C VAL A 127 4.17 -4.25 4.66
N ASN A 128 4.78 -4.25 5.85
CA ASN A 128 4.21 -4.96 7.01
C ASN A 128 2.85 -4.39 7.40
N ALA A 129 2.68 -3.06 7.45
CA ALA A 129 1.39 -2.46 7.79
C ALA A 129 0.26 -2.83 6.82
N ILE A 130 0.57 -2.92 5.51
CA ILE A 130 -0.41 -3.35 4.51
C ILE A 130 -0.74 -4.83 4.70
N VAL A 131 0.26 -5.69 4.90
CA VAL A 131 0.05 -7.13 5.15
C VAL A 131 -0.79 -7.35 6.41
N ASP A 132 -0.43 -6.70 7.53
CA ASP A 132 -1.17 -6.81 8.78
C ASP A 132 -2.64 -6.36 8.63
N SER A 133 -2.88 -5.30 7.84
CA SER A 133 -4.24 -4.84 7.53
C SER A 133 -5.01 -5.86 6.67
N MET A 134 -4.36 -6.47 5.68
CA MET A 134 -4.96 -7.51 4.85
C MET A 134 -5.29 -8.75 5.66
N ASP A 135 -4.36 -9.21 6.50
CA ASP A 135 -4.56 -10.36 7.37
C ASP A 135 -5.70 -10.10 8.37
N TYR A 136 -5.80 -8.88 8.90
CA TYR A 136 -6.91 -8.46 9.75
C TYR A 136 -8.27 -8.54 9.03
N PHE A 137 -8.41 -7.91 7.86
CA PHE A 137 -9.67 -7.93 7.11
C PHE A 137 -10.02 -9.33 6.59
N TYR A 138 -9.03 -10.11 6.17
CA TYR A 138 -9.24 -11.48 5.72
C TYR A 138 -9.71 -12.38 6.85
N SER A 139 -9.12 -12.25 8.05
CA SER A 139 -9.52 -13.03 9.23
C SER A 139 -10.93 -12.69 9.73
N ASN A 140 -11.39 -11.46 9.48
CA ASN A 140 -12.75 -11.03 9.79
C ASN A 140 -13.77 -11.34 8.67
N LEU A 141 -13.34 -12.02 7.59
CA LEU A 141 -14.13 -12.34 6.38
C LEU A 141 -14.56 -11.12 5.55
N ASP A 142 -13.96 -9.96 5.80
CA ASP A 142 -14.24 -8.72 5.09
C ASP A 142 -13.50 -8.65 3.75
N LEU A 143 -12.24 -9.11 3.71
CA LEU A 143 -11.45 -9.23 2.48
C LEU A 143 -11.49 -10.68 1.98
N ASN A 144 -12.03 -10.91 0.78
CA ASN A 144 -12.14 -12.24 0.19
C ASN A 144 -11.89 -12.21 -1.33
N GLU A 145 -12.18 -13.32 -2.03
CA GLU A 145 -12.00 -13.41 -3.49
C GLU A 145 -12.81 -12.37 -4.26
N ASP A 146 -14.05 -12.13 -3.87
CA ASP A 146 -14.94 -11.17 -4.54
C ASP A 146 -14.42 -9.73 -4.33
N SER A 147 -13.84 -9.44 -3.17
CA SER A 147 -13.20 -8.15 -2.89
C SER A 147 -12.06 -7.84 -3.86
N TRP A 148 -11.35 -8.87 -4.36
CA TRP A 148 -10.28 -8.67 -5.35
C TRP A 148 -10.83 -8.31 -6.73
N GLU A 149 -11.92 -8.93 -7.15
CA GLU A 149 -12.61 -8.59 -8.40
C GLU A 149 -13.17 -7.17 -8.33
N GLU A 150 -13.75 -6.79 -7.18
CA GLU A 150 -14.29 -5.46 -6.94
C GLU A 150 -13.18 -4.39 -6.91
N MET A 151 -12.04 -4.65 -6.27
CA MET A 151 -10.87 -3.76 -6.34
C MET A 151 -10.36 -3.57 -7.76
N GLU A 152 -10.39 -4.61 -8.60
CA GLU A 152 -10.00 -4.51 -10.00
C GLU A 152 -10.99 -3.66 -10.81
N ARG A 153 -12.29 -3.79 -10.54
CA ARG A 153 -13.35 -2.94 -11.12
C ARG A 153 -13.16 -1.48 -10.74
N ILE A 154 -12.95 -1.19 -9.45
CA ILE A 154 -12.68 0.16 -8.94
C ILE A 154 -11.41 0.73 -9.61
N ALA A 155 -10.36 -0.08 -9.76
CA ALA A 155 -9.13 0.34 -10.43
C ALA A 155 -9.37 0.70 -11.91
N GLU A 156 -10.23 -0.04 -12.61
CA GLU A 156 -10.64 0.28 -13.98
C GLU A 156 -11.39 1.61 -14.04
N GLU A 157 -12.36 1.83 -13.15
CA GLU A 157 -13.13 3.07 -13.06
C GLU A 157 -12.21 4.30 -12.84
N ILE A 158 -11.22 4.18 -11.94
CA ILE A 158 -10.21 5.23 -11.69
C ILE A 158 -9.41 5.56 -12.96
N VAL A 159 -9.03 4.54 -13.74
CA VAL A 159 -8.23 4.71 -14.96
C VAL A 159 -9.08 5.32 -16.07
N SER A 160 -10.35 4.92 -16.18
CA SER A 160 -11.29 5.41 -17.20
C SER A 160 -11.81 6.83 -16.91
N CYS A 161 -11.96 7.21 -15.64
CA CYS A 161 -12.47 8.51 -15.21
C CYS A 161 -11.52 9.19 -14.21
N PRO A 162 -10.36 9.70 -14.67
CA PRO A 162 -9.35 10.31 -13.82
C PRO A 162 -9.76 11.70 -13.27
N GLU A 163 -11.01 12.10 -13.21
CA GLU A 163 -11.43 13.38 -12.60
C GLU A 163 -12.06 13.23 -11.20
N MET A 164 -12.15 11.99 -10.69
CA MET A 164 -12.53 11.73 -9.29
C MET A 164 -11.47 12.13 -8.26
#